data_AF-A0A8C4Y4R1-F1
#
_entry.id   AF-A0A8C4Y4R1-F1
#
_cell.length_a   1.000
_cell.length_b   1.000
_cell.length_c   1.000
_cell.angle_alpha   90.00
_cell.angle_beta   90.00
_cell.angle_gamma   90.00
#
_symmetry.space_group_name_H-M   'P 1'
#
loop_
_entity.id
_entity.type
_entity.pdbx_description
1 polymer ?
#
loop_
_entity_poly.entity_id
_entity_poly.type
_entity_poly.pdbx_seq_one_letter_code
_entity_poly.pdbx_strand_id
1 'polypeptide(L)'
;MARELEQARRELGQAREELELVRQELEQAREELGQARRDLEQAGKELELVRQEQGQARQELEQMRLEKSSTQQKLRQREAELKETKEELVRVQEEKREIKEKLKKMESTLSSICPCKQTDCCPADWVLYRGKCLFVSKEKTNWEESRKECEQKSAQLLIAKSWDTETTPNFLKHTGMQYWIGLRRDWYARSQWKW
;
A
#
# COMPACT_ATOMS: atom_id res chain seq x y z
N MET A 1 -101.17 -19.99 -68.72
CA MET A 1 -101.69 -19.45 -67.43
C MET A 1 -101.43 -20.36 -66.24
N ALA A 2 -102.15 -21.48 -65.99
CA ALA A 2 -101.96 -22.27 -64.76
C ALA A 2 -100.54 -22.90 -64.62
N ARG A 3 -100.01 -23.49 -65.70
CA ARG A 3 -98.65 -24.08 -65.72
C ARG A 3 -97.54 -23.06 -65.52
N GLU A 4 -97.68 -21.87 -66.11
CA GLU A 4 -96.71 -20.77 -65.97
C GLU A 4 -96.71 -20.21 -64.54
N LEU A 5 -97.88 -20.14 -63.90
CA LEU A 5 -98.01 -19.69 -62.51
C LEU A 5 -97.40 -20.69 -61.52
N GLU A 6 -97.51 -21.99 -61.79
CA GLU A 6 -96.81 -23.03 -61.02
C GLU A 6 -95.29 -23.02 -61.24
N GLN A 7 -94.84 -22.71 -62.45
CA GLN A 7 -93.42 -22.60 -62.75
C GLN A 7 -92.80 -21.38 -62.04
N ALA A 8 -93.44 -20.21 -62.14
CA ALA A 8 -93.05 -19.02 -61.40
C ALA A 8 -93.04 -19.27 -59.88
N ARG A 9 -94.01 -20.01 -59.32
CA ARG A 9 -94.01 -20.38 -57.89
C ARG A 9 -92.81 -21.26 -57.50
N ARG A 10 -92.39 -22.19 -58.36
CA ARG A 10 -91.22 -23.04 -58.12
C ARG A 10 -89.93 -22.24 -58.15
N GLU A 11 -89.76 -21.39 -59.15
CA GLU A 11 -88.61 -20.49 -59.28
C GLU A 11 -88.51 -19.53 -58.09
N LEU A 12 -89.64 -18.98 -57.64
CA LEU A 12 -89.70 -18.11 -56.46
C LEU A 12 -89.40 -18.87 -55.15
N GLY A 13 -89.74 -20.16 -55.08
CA GLY A 13 -89.36 -21.05 -53.98
C GLY A 13 -87.85 -21.31 -53.94
N GLN A 14 -87.26 -21.66 -55.09
CA GLN A 14 -85.82 -21.87 -55.22
C GLN A 14 -85.01 -20.61 -54.89
N ALA A 15 -85.43 -19.46 -55.44
CA ALA A 15 -84.78 -18.18 -55.15
C ALA A 15 -84.85 -17.80 -53.66
N ARG A 16 -85.89 -18.22 -52.93
CA ARG A 16 -85.98 -18.01 -51.47
C ARG A 16 -85.02 -18.90 -50.70
N GLU A 17 -84.87 -20.17 -51.08
CA GLU A 17 -83.93 -21.09 -50.45
C GLU A 17 -82.48 -20.63 -50.68
N GLU A 18 -82.14 -20.21 -51.90
CA GLU A 18 -80.83 -19.65 -52.24
C GLU A 18 -80.54 -18.36 -51.46
N LEU A 19 -81.51 -17.45 -51.34
CA LEU A 19 -81.37 -16.23 -50.57
C LEU A 19 -81.10 -16.53 -49.08
N GLU A 20 -81.79 -17.52 -48.51
CA GLU A 20 -81.61 -17.91 -47.12
C GLU A 20 -80.22 -18.54 -46.89
N LEU A 21 -79.72 -19.33 -47.85
CA LEU A 21 -78.37 -19.88 -47.81
C LEU A 21 -77.31 -18.77 -47.84
N VAL A 22 -77.39 -17.85 -48.80
CA VAL A 22 -76.47 -16.71 -48.91
C VAL A 22 -76.51 -15.84 -47.66
N ARG A 23 -77.68 -15.69 -47.05
CA ARG A 23 -77.82 -14.96 -45.78
C ARG A 23 -77.09 -15.65 -44.64
N GLN A 24 -77.19 -16.97 -44.52
CA GLN A 24 -76.45 -17.73 -43.51
C GLN A 24 -74.95 -17.62 -43.72
N GLU A 25 -74.48 -17.77 -44.96
CA GLU A 25 -73.07 -17.60 -45.31
C GLU A 25 -72.57 -16.18 -45.00
N LEU A 26 -73.37 -15.15 -45.25
CA LEU A 26 -73.02 -13.77 -44.93
C LEU A 26 -72.91 -13.53 -43.42
N GLU A 27 -73.81 -14.11 -42.61
CA GLU A 27 -73.72 -14.00 -41.15
C GLU A 27 -72.48 -14.74 -40.62
N GLN A 28 -72.18 -15.93 -41.13
CA GLN A 28 -70.96 -16.66 -40.77
C GLN A 28 -69.70 -15.86 -41.13
N ALA A 29 -69.63 -15.32 -42.35
CA ALA A 29 -68.50 -14.49 -42.78
C ALA A 29 -68.33 -13.22 -41.92
N ARG A 30 -69.44 -12.64 -41.43
CA ARG A 30 -69.40 -11.51 -40.49
C ARG A 30 -68.85 -11.90 -39.12
N GLU A 31 -69.23 -13.05 -38.60
CA GLU A 31 -68.71 -13.57 -37.33
C GLU A 31 -67.20 -13.86 -37.43
N GLU A 32 -66.78 -14.51 -38.51
CA GLU A 32 -65.36 -14.79 -38.80
C GLU A 32 -64.54 -13.50 -38.94
N LEU A 33 -65.05 -12.51 -39.66
CA LEU A 33 -64.39 -11.20 -39.79
C LEU A 33 -64.33 -10.46 -38.45
N GLY A 34 -65.36 -10.59 -37.63
CA GLY A 34 -65.38 -10.08 -36.26
C GLY A 34 -64.33 -10.73 -35.37
N GLN A 35 -64.13 -12.04 -35.51
CA GLN A 35 -63.09 -12.78 -34.79
C GLN A 35 -61.69 -12.37 -35.28
N ALA A 36 -61.46 -12.37 -36.59
CA ALA A 36 -60.18 -11.96 -37.18
C ALA A 36 -59.78 -10.54 -36.77
N ARG A 37 -60.75 -9.62 -36.65
CA ARG A 37 -60.51 -8.25 -36.15
C ARG A 37 -60.05 -8.24 -34.69
N ARG A 38 -60.66 -9.05 -33.82
CA ARG A 38 -60.24 -9.18 -32.41
C ARG A 38 -58.84 -9.78 -32.30
N ASP A 39 -58.56 -10.80 -33.09
CA ASP A 39 -57.25 -11.45 -33.11
C ASP A 39 -56.16 -10.48 -33.61
N LEU A 40 -56.45 -9.67 -34.63
CA LEU A 40 -55.53 -8.63 -35.10
C LEU A 40 -55.28 -7.56 -34.04
N GLU A 41 -56.32 -7.13 -33.31
CA GLU A 41 -56.18 -6.18 -32.22
C GLU A 41 -55.31 -6.75 -31.08
N GLN A 42 -55.51 -8.02 -30.74
CA GLN A 42 -54.73 -8.72 -29.73
C GLN A 42 -53.27 -8.89 -30.16
N ALA A 43 -53.02 -9.35 -31.38
CA ALA A 43 -51.68 -9.48 -31.94
C ALA A 43 -50.95 -8.12 -32.00
N GLY A 44 -51.68 -7.03 -32.28
CA GLY A 44 -51.14 -5.67 -32.23
C GLY A 44 -50.67 -5.26 -30.84
N LYS A 45 -51.43 -5.59 -29.79
CA LYS A 45 -51.05 -5.33 -28.39
C LYS A 45 -49.82 -6.14 -27.99
N GLU A 46 -49.77 -7.41 -28.37
CA GLU A 46 -48.63 -8.30 -28.09
C GLU A 46 -47.36 -7.82 -28.80
N LEU A 47 -47.46 -7.39 -30.06
CA LEU A 47 -46.33 -6.86 -30.81
C LEU A 47 -45.75 -5.60 -30.15
N GLU A 48 -46.61 -4.73 -29.64
CA GLU A 48 -46.18 -3.50 -28.96
C GLU A 48 -45.45 -3.81 -27.65
N LEU A 49 -45.94 -4.78 -26.87
CA LEU A 49 -45.25 -5.26 -25.66
C LEU A 49 -43.87 -5.81 -26.00
N VAL A 50 -43.76 -6.69 -27.00
CA VAL A 50 -42.48 -7.28 -27.42
C VAL A 50 -41.51 -6.20 -27.91
N ARG A 51 -41.99 -5.17 -28.60
CA ARG A 51 -41.15 -4.02 -29.00
C ARG A 51 -40.61 -3.25 -27.80
N GLN A 52 -41.44 -3.04 -26.78
CA GLN A 52 -41.02 -2.37 -25.55
C GLN A 52 -39.95 -3.18 -24.82
N GLU A 53 -40.17 -4.49 -24.64
CA GLU A 53 -39.20 -5.40 -24.01
C GLU A 53 -37.89 -5.48 -24.80
N GLN A 54 -37.96 -5.54 -26.13
CA GLN A 54 -36.78 -5.50 -26.98
C GLN A 54 -36.01 -4.18 -26.81
N GLY A 55 -36.72 -3.06 -26.67
CA GLY A 55 -36.13 -1.75 -26.39
C GLY A 55 -35.37 -1.73 -25.07
N GLN A 56 -35.98 -2.27 -24.00
CA GLN A 56 -35.36 -2.38 -22.67
C GLN A 56 -34.13 -3.29 -22.70
N ALA A 57 -34.26 -4.49 -23.28
CA ALA A 57 -33.14 -5.44 -23.38
C ALA A 57 -31.95 -4.85 -24.17
N ARG A 58 -32.21 -4.05 -25.21
CA ARG A 58 -31.15 -3.35 -25.95
C ARG A 58 -30.43 -2.31 -25.10
N GLN A 59 -31.16 -1.55 -24.29
CA GLN A 59 -30.57 -0.56 -23.39
C GLN A 59 -29.70 -1.22 -22.31
N GLU A 60 -30.19 -2.31 -21.70
CA GLU A 60 -29.44 -3.09 -20.71
C GLU A 60 -28.15 -3.69 -21.32
N LEU A 61 -28.23 -4.25 -22.52
CA LEU A 61 -27.05 -4.76 -23.23
C LEU A 61 -26.01 -3.68 -23.49
N GLU A 62 -26.43 -2.46 -23.82
CA GLU A 62 -25.51 -1.35 -24.05
C GLU A 62 -24.85 -0.88 -22.75
N GLN A 63 -25.61 -0.79 -21.65
CA GLN A 63 -25.05 -0.51 -20.33
C GLN A 63 -24.01 -1.56 -19.92
N MET A 64 -24.35 -2.85 -20.06
CA MET A 64 -23.44 -3.96 -19.77
C MET A 64 -22.17 -3.91 -20.61
N ARG A 65 -22.26 -3.48 -21.88
CA ARG A 65 -21.07 -3.29 -22.74
C ARG A 65 -20.18 -2.16 -22.24
N LEU A 66 -20.76 -1.03 -21.85
CA LEU A 66 -20.02 0.11 -21.31
C LEU A 66 -19.33 -0.26 -19.99
N GLU A 67 -20.04 -0.93 -19.08
CA GLU A 67 -19.47 -1.42 -17.82
C GLU A 67 -18.36 -2.45 -18.06
N LYS A 68 -18.56 -3.39 -18.99
CA LYS A 68 -17.52 -4.35 -19.38
C LYS A 68 -16.28 -3.64 -19.94
N SER A 69 -16.45 -2.64 -20.78
CA SER A 69 -15.34 -1.84 -21.31
C SER A 69 -14.59 -1.10 -20.19
N SER A 70 -15.33 -0.48 -19.26
CA SER A 70 -14.77 0.22 -18.10
C SER A 70 -13.99 -0.72 -17.17
N THR A 71 -14.57 -1.88 -16.84
CA THR A 71 -13.90 -2.89 -16.00
C THR A 71 -12.66 -3.46 -16.68
N GLN A 72 -12.70 -3.71 -17.99
CA GLN A 72 -11.54 -4.17 -18.76
C GLN A 72 -10.42 -3.13 -18.79
N GLN A 73 -10.75 -1.84 -18.91
CA GLN A 73 -9.77 -0.77 -18.83
C GLN A 73 -9.13 -0.69 -17.44
N LYS A 74 -9.93 -0.78 -16.37
CA LYS A 74 -9.42 -0.81 -14.99
C LYS A 74 -8.49 -2.01 -14.76
N LEU A 75 -8.83 -3.18 -15.29
CA LEU A 75 -7.98 -4.37 -15.18
C LEU A 75 -6.63 -4.16 -15.85
N ARG A 76 -6.63 -3.65 -17.09
CA ARG A 76 -5.38 -3.33 -17.82
C ARG A 76 -4.51 -2.33 -17.06
N GLN A 77 -5.11 -1.32 -16.45
CA GLN A 77 -4.38 -0.36 -15.63
C GLN A 77 -3.75 -1.04 -14.40
N ARG A 78 -4.49 -1.89 -13.68
CA ARG A 78 -3.96 -2.63 -12.53
C ARG A 78 -2.87 -3.61 -12.91
N GLU A 79 -2.97 -4.25 -14.08
CA GLU A 79 -1.92 -5.12 -14.60
C GLU A 79 -0.62 -4.35 -14.89
N ALA A 80 -0.73 -3.13 -15.44
CA ALA A 80 0.43 -2.26 -15.67
C ALA A 80 1.06 -1.78 -14.35
N GLU A 81 0.25 -1.31 -13.39
CA GLU A 81 0.71 -0.92 -12.05
C GLU A 81 1.37 -2.12 -11.32
N LEU A 82 0.80 -3.32 -11.45
CA LEU A 82 1.37 -4.53 -10.86
C LEU A 82 2.72 -4.89 -11.49
N LYS A 83 2.89 -4.65 -12.78
CA LYS A 83 4.17 -4.87 -13.46
C LYS A 83 5.24 -3.89 -12.95
N GLU A 84 4.89 -2.62 -12.87
CA GLU A 84 5.80 -1.56 -12.40
C GLU A 84 6.23 -1.80 -10.94
N THR A 85 5.27 -2.05 -10.04
CA THR A 85 5.55 -2.35 -8.63
C THR A 85 6.41 -3.60 -8.44
N LYS A 86 6.25 -4.63 -9.30
CA LYS A 86 7.14 -5.81 -9.29
C LYS A 86 8.56 -5.46 -9.71
N GLU A 87 8.73 -4.62 -10.73
CA GLU A 87 10.05 -4.16 -11.16
C GLU A 87 10.74 -3.31 -10.08
N GLU A 88 10.00 -2.40 -9.43
CA GLU A 88 10.49 -1.64 -8.27
C GLU A 88 10.87 -2.56 -7.10
N LEU A 89 10.05 -3.56 -6.79
CA LEU A 89 10.36 -4.52 -5.72
C LEU A 89 11.68 -5.24 -5.97
N VAL A 90 11.94 -5.64 -7.23
CA VAL A 90 13.22 -6.27 -7.60
C VAL A 90 14.39 -5.30 -7.41
N ARG A 91 14.24 -4.03 -7.82
CA ARG A 91 15.29 -3.00 -7.60
C ARG A 91 15.58 -2.80 -6.12
N VAL A 92 14.54 -2.61 -5.30
CA VAL A 92 14.67 -2.42 -3.85
C VAL A 92 15.28 -3.65 -3.17
N GLN A 93 14.96 -4.85 -3.63
CA GLN A 93 15.59 -6.07 -3.12
C GLN A 93 17.09 -6.13 -3.40
N GLU A 94 17.52 -5.68 -4.57
CA GLU A 94 18.94 -5.63 -4.92
C GLU A 94 19.69 -4.55 -4.13
N GLU A 95 19.12 -3.34 -4.02
CA GLU A 95 19.68 -2.29 -3.16
C GLU A 95 19.80 -2.75 -1.69
N LYS A 96 18.79 -3.47 -1.19
CA LYS A 96 18.83 -4.05 0.16
C LYS A 96 19.98 -5.05 0.31
N ARG A 97 20.25 -5.87 -0.70
CA ARG A 97 21.39 -6.81 -0.68
C ARG A 97 22.72 -6.05 -0.66
N GLU A 98 22.87 -5.05 -1.52
CA GLU A 98 24.08 -4.23 -1.55
C GLU A 98 24.36 -3.52 -0.22
N ILE A 99 23.32 -2.90 0.36
CA ILE A 99 23.42 -2.22 1.66
C ILE A 99 23.79 -3.22 2.75
N LYS A 100 23.21 -4.42 2.74
CA LYS A 100 23.52 -5.47 3.71
C LYS A 100 24.98 -5.94 3.60
N GLU A 101 25.51 -6.10 2.40
CA GLU A 101 26.91 -6.46 2.19
C GLU A 101 27.86 -5.33 2.61
N LYS A 102 27.52 -4.07 2.28
CA LYS A 102 28.28 -2.89 2.76
C LYS A 102 28.30 -2.82 4.29
N LEU A 103 27.17 -3.10 4.96
CA LEU A 103 27.07 -3.17 6.41
C LEU A 103 27.98 -4.25 7.00
N LYS A 104 27.91 -5.49 6.48
CA LYS A 104 28.77 -6.60 6.93
C LYS A 104 30.25 -6.28 6.75
N LYS A 105 30.62 -5.65 5.63
CA LYS A 105 31.99 -5.18 5.39
C LYS A 105 32.39 -4.14 6.43
N MET A 106 31.54 -3.14 6.69
CA MET A 106 31.80 -2.11 7.69
C MET A 106 31.93 -2.69 9.12
N GLU A 107 31.05 -3.61 9.51
CA GLU A 107 31.16 -4.35 10.79
C GLU A 107 32.47 -5.12 10.90
N SER A 108 32.89 -5.81 9.84
CA SER A 108 34.17 -6.52 9.82
C SER A 108 35.36 -5.56 9.93
N THR A 109 35.31 -4.40 9.25
CA THR A 109 36.36 -3.38 9.38
C THR A 109 36.40 -2.78 10.78
N LEU A 110 35.25 -2.51 11.40
CA LEU A 110 35.19 -2.04 12.78
C LEU A 110 35.74 -3.07 13.77
N SER A 111 35.43 -4.36 13.55
CA SER A 111 36.00 -5.45 14.36
C SER A 111 37.51 -5.62 14.16
N SER A 112 38.06 -5.24 13.00
CA SER A 112 39.50 -5.30 12.73
C SER A 112 40.25 -4.03 13.14
N ILE A 113 39.58 -2.86 13.14
CA ILE A 113 40.16 -1.55 13.49
C ILE A 113 40.19 -1.36 15.01
N CYS A 114 39.34 -2.05 15.78
CA CYS A 114 39.45 -2.11 17.24
C CYS A 114 39.58 -3.58 17.68
N PRO A 115 40.79 -4.14 17.79
CA PRO A 115 41.03 -5.38 18.53
C PRO A 115 40.92 -5.09 20.04
N CYS A 116 39.79 -4.52 20.44
CA CYS A 116 39.52 -4.10 21.80
C CYS A 116 38.79 -5.24 22.52
N LYS A 117 39.38 -6.44 22.43
CA LYS A 117 38.91 -7.64 23.12
C LYS A 117 40.00 -8.04 24.09
N GLN A 118 39.79 -7.68 25.36
CA GLN A 118 40.61 -8.02 26.51
C GLN A 118 42.08 -7.49 26.43
N THR A 119 42.41 -6.59 27.35
CA THR A 119 43.76 -6.20 27.83
C THR A 119 44.70 -5.28 27.02
N ASP A 120 44.62 -5.13 25.69
CA ASP A 120 45.66 -4.38 24.94
C ASP A 120 45.27 -2.96 24.43
N CYS A 121 44.16 -2.38 24.87
CA CYS A 121 43.73 -1.05 24.39
C CYS A 121 44.49 0.13 24.99
N CYS A 122 45.20 -0.09 26.09
CA CYS A 122 45.94 0.94 26.79
C CYS A 122 47.40 0.50 26.96
N PRO A 123 48.36 1.43 26.99
CA PRO A 123 49.75 1.11 27.25
C PRO A 123 49.91 0.36 28.59
N ALA A 124 51.01 -0.37 28.77
CA ALA A 124 51.31 -1.05 30.03
C ALA A 124 51.24 -0.09 31.23
N ASP A 125 50.64 -0.54 32.34
CA ASP A 125 50.34 0.23 33.56
C ASP A 125 49.21 1.28 33.45
N TRP A 126 48.44 1.29 32.36
CA TRP A 126 47.23 2.10 32.22
C TRP A 126 45.97 1.25 32.40
N VAL A 127 44.95 1.83 33.02
CA VAL A 127 43.65 1.20 33.24
C VAL A 127 42.66 1.71 32.20
N LEU A 128 42.13 0.81 31.36
CA LEU A 128 41.01 1.14 30.46
C LEU A 128 39.73 1.28 31.28
N TYR A 129 39.12 2.47 31.23
CA TYR A 129 37.84 2.72 31.87
C TYR A 129 36.97 3.59 30.96
N ARG A 130 35.79 3.05 30.57
CA ARG A 130 34.82 3.70 29.68
C ARG A 130 35.44 4.30 28.40
N GLY A 131 36.31 3.53 27.75
CA GLY A 131 36.95 3.95 26.49
C GLY A 131 38.07 4.99 26.66
N LYS A 132 38.49 5.28 27.90
CA LYS A 132 39.64 6.15 28.21
C LYS A 132 40.71 5.35 28.94
N CYS A 133 41.97 5.58 28.61
CA CYS A 133 43.11 5.04 29.36
C CYS A 133 43.45 5.97 30.51
N LEU A 134 43.46 5.45 31.74
CA LEU A 134 43.76 6.20 32.95
C LEU A 134 45.07 5.71 33.56
N PHE A 135 45.94 6.65 33.92
CA PHE A 135 47.21 6.37 34.59
C PHE A 135 47.27 7.15 35.89
N VAL A 136 47.81 6.48 36.92
CA VAL A 136 48.05 7.08 38.23
C VAL A 136 49.55 6.99 38.48
N SER A 137 50.22 8.14 38.54
CA SER A 137 51.66 8.18 38.82
C SER A 137 51.93 7.63 40.22
N LYS A 138 52.98 6.83 40.35
CA LYS A 138 53.45 6.27 41.63
C LYS A 138 54.26 7.30 42.42
N GLU A 139 54.75 8.34 41.76
CA GLU A 139 55.56 9.39 42.36
C GLU A 139 54.71 10.59 42.76
N LYS A 140 55.02 11.17 43.93
CA LYS A 140 54.37 12.40 44.40
C LYS A 140 55.17 13.61 43.94
N THR A 141 54.68 14.29 42.91
CA THR A 141 55.27 15.51 42.37
C THR A 141 54.35 16.71 42.57
N ASN A 142 54.81 17.91 42.22
CA ASN A 142 53.94 19.09 42.18
C ASN A 142 53.07 19.08 40.91
N TRP A 143 52.04 19.95 40.87
CA TRP A 143 51.08 19.99 39.76
C TRP A 143 51.74 20.19 38.39
N GLU A 144 52.75 21.05 38.30
CA GLU A 144 53.44 21.38 37.05
C GLU A 144 54.29 20.20 36.54
N GLU A 145 54.99 19.52 37.44
CA GLU A 145 55.74 18.29 37.14
C GLU A 145 54.81 17.14 36.74
N SER A 146 53.71 16.94 37.47
CA SER A 146 52.69 15.93 37.12
C SER A 146 52.10 16.19 35.74
N ARG A 147 51.84 17.45 35.40
CA ARG A 147 51.37 17.83 34.05
C ARG A 147 52.40 17.47 32.99
N LYS A 148 53.66 17.85 33.18
CA LYS A 148 54.74 17.54 32.24
C LYS A 148 54.93 16.04 32.07
N GLU A 149 54.80 15.26 33.13
CA GLU A 149 54.87 13.79 33.05
C GLU A 149 53.72 13.22 32.20
N CYS A 150 52.49 13.71 32.40
CA CYS A 150 51.37 13.32 31.53
C CYS A 150 51.64 13.67 30.07
N GLU A 151 52.11 14.90 29.79
CA GLU A 151 52.43 15.35 28.43
C GLU A 151 53.55 14.51 27.79
N GLN A 152 54.59 14.16 28.55
CA GLN A 152 55.66 13.25 28.10
C GLN A 152 55.13 11.86 27.73
N LYS A 153 54.10 11.38 28.42
CA LYS A 153 53.42 10.10 28.12
C LYS A 153 52.30 10.25 27.06
N SER A 154 52.27 11.38 26.33
CA SER A 154 51.24 11.68 25.33
C SER A 154 49.81 11.65 25.90
N ALA A 155 49.67 12.09 27.15
CA ALA A 155 48.42 12.18 27.88
C ALA A 155 48.25 13.57 28.50
N GLN A 156 47.12 13.77 29.17
CA GLN A 156 46.82 14.99 29.92
C GLN A 156 46.34 14.62 31.31
N LEU A 157 46.54 15.53 32.27
CA LEU A 157 45.96 15.38 33.59
C LEU A 157 44.44 15.22 33.49
N LEU A 158 43.88 14.40 34.38
CA LEU A 158 42.47 14.00 34.31
C LEU A 158 41.53 15.22 34.36
N ILE A 159 40.66 15.35 33.36
CA ILE A 159 39.59 16.36 33.34
C ILE A 159 38.33 15.76 33.97
N ALA A 160 38.10 16.06 35.24
CA ALA A 160 37.01 15.48 36.02
C ALA A 160 35.63 16.11 35.73
N LYS A 161 35.53 17.13 34.87
CA LYS A 161 34.24 17.79 34.50
C LYS A 161 33.18 16.83 33.95
N SER A 162 33.61 15.68 33.42
CA SER A 162 32.74 14.64 32.85
C SER A 162 32.57 13.41 33.76
N TRP A 163 32.98 13.50 35.02
CA TRP A 163 33.02 12.38 35.96
C TRP A 163 32.22 12.70 37.23
N ASP A 164 30.99 12.20 37.33
CA ASP A 164 30.17 12.22 38.56
C ASP A 164 30.53 11.07 39.50
N THR A 165 30.02 11.12 40.75
CA THR A 165 30.23 10.10 41.79
C THR A 165 29.92 8.67 41.33
N GLU A 166 28.98 8.46 40.41
CA GLU A 166 28.68 7.13 39.86
C GLU A 166 29.67 6.68 38.77
N THR A 167 30.29 7.63 38.08
CA THR A 167 31.16 7.38 36.93
C THR A 167 32.63 7.37 37.29
N THR A 168 33.03 7.92 38.44
CA THR A 168 34.39 7.85 38.95
C THR A 168 34.80 6.40 39.22
N PRO A 169 35.93 5.93 38.68
CA PRO A 169 36.45 4.59 38.91
C PRO A 169 36.66 4.32 40.40
N ASN A 170 36.32 3.11 40.84
CA ASN A 170 36.48 2.72 42.25
C ASN A 170 37.95 2.80 42.72
N PHE A 171 38.91 2.58 41.81
CA PHE A 171 40.33 2.72 42.13
C PHE A 171 40.75 4.17 42.43
N LEU A 172 39.97 5.19 42.03
CA LEU A 172 40.20 6.58 42.44
C LEU A 172 39.49 6.94 43.74
N LYS A 173 38.47 6.16 44.16
CA LYS A 173 37.69 6.43 45.38
C LYS A 173 38.30 5.80 46.63
N HIS A 174 38.86 4.59 46.53
CA HIS A 174 39.21 3.77 47.69
C HIS A 174 40.70 3.72 48.02
N THR A 175 41.54 4.54 47.37
CA THR A 175 42.99 4.47 47.55
C THR A 175 43.52 5.30 48.73
N GLY A 176 42.72 6.19 49.33
CA GLY A 176 43.18 7.08 50.40
C GLY A 176 44.33 8.02 49.97
N MET A 177 44.61 8.10 48.68
CA MET A 177 45.71 8.83 48.08
C MET A 177 45.19 10.10 47.40
N GLN A 178 45.96 11.19 47.52
CA GLN A 178 45.70 12.44 46.82
C GLN A 178 46.48 12.46 45.51
N TYR A 179 45.82 12.91 44.44
CA TYR A 179 46.40 12.97 43.10
C TYR A 179 46.13 14.33 42.46
N TRP A 180 47.05 14.78 41.61
CA TRP A 180 46.82 15.96 40.78
C TRP A 180 45.90 15.62 39.61
N ILE A 181 44.95 16.51 39.34
CA ILE A 181 44.05 16.47 38.18
C ILE A 181 44.25 17.74 37.36
N GLY A 182 43.62 17.81 36.17
CA GLY A 182 43.83 18.91 35.22
C GLY A 182 43.35 20.27 35.69
N LEU A 183 42.72 20.35 36.87
CA LEU A 183 42.19 21.59 37.40
C LEU A 183 43.32 22.52 37.88
N ARG A 184 43.48 23.68 37.25
CA ARG A 184 44.43 24.74 37.63
C ARG A 184 43.72 26.06 37.87
N ARG A 185 44.20 26.81 38.86
CA ARG A 185 43.76 28.19 39.08
C ARG A 185 44.56 29.14 38.20
N ASP A 186 43.88 29.86 37.31
CA ASP A 186 44.46 30.95 36.53
C ASP A 186 44.48 32.21 37.38
N TRP A 187 45.68 32.63 37.77
CA TRP A 187 45.86 33.76 38.68
C TRP A 187 45.75 35.13 37.99
N TYR A 188 45.83 35.18 36.65
CA TYR A 188 45.66 36.41 35.88
C TYR A 188 44.19 36.65 35.48
N ALA A 189 43.42 35.59 35.21
CA ALA A 189 42.02 35.69 34.81
C ALA A 189 41.07 35.54 36.02
N ARG A 190 40.98 36.58 36.86
CA ARG A 190 40.01 36.69 37.98
C ARG A 190 40.04 35.51 38.97
N SER A 191 41.18 34.82 39.12
CA SER A 191 41.31 33.64 39.99
C SER A 191 40.36 32.48 39.65
N GLN A 192 39.98 32.35 38.38
CA GLN A 192 39.08 31.28 37.93
C GLN A 192 39.79 29.94 37.80
N TRP A 193 39.08 28.86 38.11
CA TRP A 193 39.53 27.50 37.85
C TRP A 193 39.31 27.13 36.38
N LYS A 194 40.34 26.57 35.75
CA LYS A 194 40.33 26.10 34.37
C LYS A 194 40.85 24.66 34.33
N TRP A 195 40.38 23.91 33.35
CA TRP A 195 40.88 22.59 33.00
C TRP A 195 41.95 22.71 31.92
#